data_AF-A0A937HCM9-F1
#
_entry.id   AF-A0A937HCM9-F1
#
_cell.length_a   1.000
_cell.length_b   1.000
_cell.length_c   1.000
_cell.angle_alpha   90.00
_cell.angle_beta   90.00
_cell.angle_gamma   90.00
#
_symmetry.space_group_name_H-M   'P 1'
#
loop_
_entity.id
_entity.type
_entity.pdbx_description
1 polymer ?
#
loop_
_entity_poly.entity_id
_entity_poly.type
_entity_poly.pdbx_seq_one_letter_code
_entity_poly.pdbx_strand_id
1 'polypeptide(L)' 'MVKNLKSIIFVAFAFMSCSGISQQKKSDNKKSYVVQKTDEQWRAELPNMSYRVLREAATEYPFTGKYNTHKGEGVYTCA' A
#
# COMPACT_ATOMS: atom_id res chain seq x y z
N MET A 1 53.93 9.72 -8.08
CA MET A 1 52.60 9.90 -8.69
C MET A 1 51.49 9.32 -7.79
N VAL A 2 51.41 9.73 -6.50
CA VAL A 2 50.48 9.11 -5.51
C VAL A 2 49.80 10.18 -4.62
N LYS A 3 50.03 11.47 -4.86
CA LYS A 3 49.54 12.56 -4.00
C LYS A 3 48.03 12.82 -4.11
N ASN A 4 47.39 12.33 -5.18
CA ASN A 4 45.96 12.54 -5.43
C ASN A 4 45.09 11.37 -4.94
N LEU A 5 45.70 10.28 -4.47
CA LEU A 5 44.99 9.08 -4.02
C LEU A 5 44.24 9.32 -2.70
N LYS A 6 44.82 10.13 -1.79
CA LYS A 6 44.14 10.54 -0.55
C LYS A 6 42.96 11.50 -0.80
N SER A 7 43.04 12.32 -1.86
CA SER A 7 41.96 13.22 -2.28
C SER A 7 40.79 12.46 -2.90
N ILE A 8 41.07 11.41 -3.68
CA ILE A 8 40.06 10.54 -4.29
C ILE A 8 39.30 9.71 -3.23
N ILE A 9 39.98 9.25 -2.18
CA ILE A 9 39.35 8.53 -1.05
C ILE A 9 38.41 9.46 -0.24
N PHE A 10 38.74 10.75 -0.12
CA PHE A 10 37.93 11.73 0.60
C PHE A 10 36.64 12.11 -0.16
N VAL A 11 36.66 12.12 -1.49
CA VAL A 11 35.49 12.42 -2.34
C VAL A 11 34.51 11.23 -2.42
N ALA A 12 34.99 9.99 -2.33
CA ALA A 12 34.15 8.80 -2.37
C ALA A 12 33.27 8.61 -1.11
N PHE A 13 33.71 9.11 0.05
CA PHE A 13 32.97 9.00 1.31
C PHE A 13 31.78 9.98 1.41
N ALA A 14 31.74 11.01 0.55
CA ALA A 14 30.70 12.04 0.54
C ALA A 14 29.43 11.65 -0.23
N PHE A 15 29.43 10.54 -0.98
CA PHE A 15 28.28 10.09 -1.78
C PHE A 15 27.42 9.01 -1.11
N MET A 16 27.80 8.52 0.08
CA MET A 16 27.06 7.46 0.79
C MET A 16 26.13 7.99 1.89
N SER A 17 25.50 9.15 1.67
CA SER A 17 24.47 9.70 2.55
C SER A 17 23.18 9.95 1.80
N CYS A 18 22.60 8.89 1.23
CA CYS A 18 21.17 8.76 0.99
C CYS A 18 20.81 7.27 0.93
N SER A 19 20.95 6.58 2.06
CA SER A 19 20.19 5.37 2.33
C SER A 19 19.39 5.62 3.59
N GLY A 20 18.27 6.33 3.43
CA GLY A 20 17.28 6.45 4.49
C GLY A 20 16.83 5.05 4.89
N ILE A 21 17.08 4.67 6.15
CA ILE A 21 16.58 3.45 6.79
C ILE A 21 15.07 3.60 7.01
N SER A 22 14.27 3.67 5.94
CA SER A 22 12.81 3.81 6.03
C SER A 22 12.08 2.46 5.90
N GLN A 23 12.74 1.46 5.31
CA GLN A 23 12.18 0.11 5.17
C GLN A 23 12.79 -0.81 6.26
N GLN A 24 12.56 -0.49 7.54
CA GLN A 24 12.74 -1.53 8.57
C GLN A 24 11.68 -2.61 8.31
N LYS A 25 12.14 -3.83 7.98
CA LYS A 25 11.29 -5.03 7.83
C LYS A 25 10.38 -5.15 9.05
N LYS A 26 9.09 -4.90 8.88
CA LYS A 26 8.07 -5.20 9.89
C LYS A 26 8.08 -6.70 10.14
N SER A 27 8.18 -7.12 11.39
CA SER A 27 7.98 -8.52 11.75
C SER A 27 6.58 -8.95 11.31
N ASP A 28 6.50 -10.03 10.54
CA ASP A 28 5.25 -10.66 10.13
C ASP A 28 4.55 -11.30 11.35
N ASN A 29 4.00 -10.48 12.22
CA ASN A 29 2.98 -10.93 13.15
C ASN A 29 1.69 -11.04 12.33
N LYS A 30 1.39 -12.26 11.85
CA LYS A 30 0.18 -12.55 11.06
C LYS A 30 -1.05 -12.23 11.92
N LYS A 31 -1.60 -11.02 11.75
CA LYS A 31 -2.82 -10.60 12.43
C LYS A 31 -3.97 -11.51 11.98
N SER A 32 -4.55 -12.24 12.93
CA SER A 32 -5.76 -13.01 12.70
C SER A 32 -6.98 -12.13 12.95
N TYR A 33 -7.65 -11.76 11.87
CA TYR A 33 -8.97 -11.13 11.90
C TYR A 33 -10.06 -12.19 12.00
N VAL A 34 -11.23 -11.82 12.53
CA VAL A 34 -12.40 -12.71 12.64
C VAL A 34 -12.85 -13.19 11.26
N VAL A 35 -12.75 -12.33 10.24
CA VAL A 35 -13.04 -12.68 8.85
C VAL A 35 -11.75 -13.12 8.17
N GLN A 36 -11.70 -14.40 7.79
CA GLN A 36 -10.62 -15.01 7.01
C GLN A 36 -11.25 -15.66 5.78
N LYS A 37 -10.96 -15.15 4.59
CA LYS A 37 -11.39 -15.73 3.32
C LYS A 37 -10.24 -15.70 2.32
N THR A 38 -10.20 -16.69 1.43
CA THR A 38 -9.27 -16.71 0.31
C THR A 38 -9.64 -15.64 -0.71
N ASP A 39 -8.72 -15.37 -1.61
CA ASP A 39 -8.92 -14.39 -2.67
C ASP A 39 -10.03 -14.81 -3.65
N GLU A 40 -10.15 -16.13 -3.90
CA GLU A 40 -11.20 -16.73 -4.73
C GLU A 40 -12.57 -16.60 -4.07
N GLN A 41 -12.64 -16.81 -2.75
CA GLN A 41 -13.87 -16.61 -1.99
C GLN A 41 -14.32 -15.15 -2.04
N TRP A 42 -13.37 -14.21 -1.91
CA TRP A 42 -13.68 -12.78 -2.06
C TRP A 42 -14.11 -12.42 -3.48
N ARG A 43 -13.45 -12.95 -4.51
CA ARG A 43 -13.85 -12.76 -5.91
C ARG A 43 -15.26 -13.30 -6.21
N ALA A 44 -15.66 -14.38 -5.55
CA ALA A 44 -16.97 -14.99 -5.74
C ALA A 44 -18.10 -14.24 -5.01
N GLU A 45 -17.81 -13.65 -3.85
CA GLU A 45 -18.81 -12.99 -3.01
C GLU A 45 -19.01 -11.51 -3.34
N LEU A 46 -17.95 -10.81 -3.73
CA LEU A 46 -17.99 -9.38 -3.98
C LEU A 46 -18.34 -9.07 -5.45
N PRO A 47 -19.16 -8.02 -5.71
CA PRO A 47 -19.25 -7.45 -7.04
C PRO A 47 -17.87 -7.05 -7.57
N ASN A 48 -17.66 -7.17 -8.88
CA ASN A 48 -16.34 -6.94 -9.51
C ASN A 48 -15.70 -5.62 -9.06
N MET A 49 -16.43 -4.50 -9.11
CA MET A 49 -15.90 -3.20 -8.69
C MET A 49 -15.59 -3.15 -7.19
N SER A 50 -16.41 -3.75 -6.33
CA SER A 50 -16.16 -3.82 -4.89
C SER A 50 -14.91 -4.63 -4.56
N TYR A 51 -14.70 -5.76 -5.23
CA TYR A 51 -13.47 -6.55 -5.10
C TYR A 51 -12.25 -5.72 -5.48
N ARG A 52 -12.27 -5.06 -6.64
CA ARG A 52 -11.17 -4.22 -7.11
C ARG A 52 -10.86 -3.08 -6.12
N VAL A 53 -11.88 -2.41 -5.60
CA VAL A 53 -11.69 -1.33 -4.62
C VAL A 53 -11.13 -1.86 -3.29
N LEU A 54 -11.77 -2.87 -2.70
CA LEU A 54 -11.45 -3.34 -1.34
C LEU A 54 -10.18 -4.21 -1.27
N ARG A 55 -9.83 -4.91 -2.35
CA ARG A 55 -8.75 -5.91 -2.37
C ARG A 55 -7.58 -5.51 -3.26
N GLU A 56 -7.85 -4.80 -4.35
CA GLU A 56 -6.81 -4.34 -5.30
C GLU A 56 -6.49 -2.84 -5.15
N ALA A 57 -7.07 -2.16 -4.16
CA ALA A 57 -6.90 -0.73 -3.92
C ALA A 57 -7.24 0.17 -5.14
N ALA A 58 -8.18 -0.27 -5.97
CA ALA A 58 -8.71 0.54 -7.06
C ALA A 58 -9.61 1.68 -6.53
N THR A 59 -9.89 2.64 -7.41
CA THR A 59 -10.86 3.71 -7.17
C THR A 59 -11.99 3.60 -8.19
N GLU A 60 -13.24 3.74 -7.76
CA GLU A 60 -14.38 3.79 -8.68
C GLU A 60 -14.35 5.04 -9.56
N TYR A 61 -15.03 4.99 -10.71
CA TYR A 61 -15.15 6.16 -11.58
C TYR A 61 -15.95 7.28 -10.91
N PRO A 62 -15.65 8.56 -11.21
CA PRO A 62 -16.32 9.67 -10.56
C PRO A 62 -17.83 9.60 -10.77
N PHE A 63 -18.56 9.83 -9.68
CA PHE A 63 -20.03 9.88 -9.64
C PHE A 63 -20.75 8.54 -9.96
N THR A 64 -20.05 7.41 -9.97
CA THR A 64 -20.63 6.10 -10.29
C THR A 64 -21.04 5.25 -9.08
N GLY A 65 -20.57 5.60 -7.88
CA GLY A 65 -20.88 4.85 -6.67
C GLY A 65 -22.37 4.76 -6.37
N LYS A 66 -22.83 3.58 -5.93
CA LYS A 66 -24.24 3.31 -5.57
C LYS A 66 -24.82 4.36 -4.61
N TYR A 67 -23.98 4.89 -3.72
CA TYR A 67 -24.37 5.84 -2.69
C TYR A 67 -23.98 7.30 -3.01
N ASN A 68 -23.47 7.58 -4.21
CA ASN A 68 -23.01 8.93 -4.62
C ASN A 68 -24.11 10.01 -4.48
N THR A 69 -25.37 9.65 -4.68
CA THR A 69 -26.53 10.57 -4.55
C THR A 69 -27.48 10.18 -3.43
N HIS A 70 -27.10 9.23 -2.57
CA HIS A 70 -27.97 8.77 -1.49
C HIS A 70 -28.06 9.80 -0.38
N LYS A 71 -29.29 10.17 0.00
CA LYS A 71 -29.59 11.16 1.06
C LYS A 71 -30.56 10.65 2.12
N GLY A 72 -30.87 9.35 2.10
CA GLY A 72 -31.74 8.74 3.10
C GLY A 72 -31.04 8.61 4.45
N GLU A 73 -31.82 8.41 5.50
CA GLU A 73 -31.30 8.11 6.84
C GLU A 73 -30.84 6.65 6.92
N GLY A 74 -29.76 6.38 7.67
CA GLY A 74 -29.21 5.04 7.85
C GLY A 74 -27.77 5.03 8.36
N VAL A 75 -27.14 3.85 8.35
CA VAL A 75 -25.75 3.64 8.77
C VAL A 75 -24.99 2.93 7.65
N TYR A 76 -23.81 3.45 7.30
CA TYR A 76 -22.88 2.79 6.40
C TYR A 76 -21.97 1.85 7.17
N THR A 77 -21.88 0.60 6.72
CA THR A 77 -20.97 -0.41 7.28
C THR A 77 -19.90 -0.78 6.26
N CYS A 78 -18.82 -1.42 6.72
CA CYS A 78 -17.88 -2.08 5.82
C CYS A 78 -18.68 -3.02 4.90
N ALA A 79 -18.37 -2.96 3.61
CA ALA A 79 -18.96 -3.83 2.60
C ALA A 79 -18.44 -5.27 2.74
#